data_AF-A0A0P9F6J4-F1
#
_entry.id   AF-A0A0P9F6J4-F1
#
_cell.length_a   1.000
_cell.length_b   1.000
_cell.length_c   1.000
_cell.angle_alpha   90.00
_cell.angle_beta   90.00
_cell.angle_gamma   90.00
#
_symmetry.space_group_name_H-M   'P 1'
#
loop_
_entity.id
_entity.type
_entity.pdbx_description
1 polymer ?
#
loop_
_entity_poly.entity_id
_entity_poly.type
_entity_poly.pdbx_seq_one_letter_code
_entity_poly.pdbx_strand_id
1 'polypeptide(L)'
;MPKRILICATQVPFVRGGAELLVEGLRDALRAAGHSVDVVSLPFAWQPHERIAESALAWRLLDLTHVNAVPVDQVICTKFPSYAVRHPRKVEWLVHQHRQ
;
A
#
# COMPACT_ATOMS: atom_id res chain seq x y z
N MET A 1 -8.86 19.66 5.35
CA MET A 1 -9.71 18.79 6.19
C MET A 1 -8.97 17.49 6.46
N PRO A 2 -8.99 16.95 7.69
CA PRO A 2 -8.49 15.62 8.01
C PRO A 2 -9.08 14.55 7.08
N LYS A 3 -8.33 13.49 6.84
CA LYS A 3 -8.72 12.36 5.98
C LYS A 3 -8.34 11.05 6.65
N ARG A 4 -9.03 9.98 6.31
CA ARG A 4 -8.68 8.58 6.60
C ARG A 4 -7.94 8.01 5.40
N ILE A 5 -6.64 7.77 5.57
CA ILE A 5 -5.74 7.36 4.48
C ILE A 5 -5.19 5.98 4.80
N LEU A 6 -5.28 5.05 3.86
CA LEU A 6 -4.55 3.79 3.94
C LEU A 6 -3.31 3.86 3.04
N ILE A 7 -2.16 3.52 3.60
CA ILE A 7 -0.95 3.26 2.82
C ILE A 7 -0.93 1.77 2.48
N CYS A 8 -1.04 1.44 1.20
CA CYS A 8 -0.94 0.08 0.71
C CYS A 8 0.54 -0.23 0.43
N ALA A 9 1.12 -1.07 1.27
CA ALA A 9 2.52 -1.47 1.24
C ALA A 9 2.67 -2.95 0.91
N THR A 10 3.81 -3.33 0.37
CA THR A 10 4.13 -4.73 0.07
C THR A 10 5.34 -5.15 0.91
N GLN A 11 5.19 -6.21 1.70
CA GLN A 11 6.24 -6.71 2.58
C GLN A 11 6.85 -8.00 2.01
N VAL A 12 8.16 -8.02 1.78
CA VAL A 12 8.86 -9.31 1.61
C VAL A 12 9.15 -9.85 3.01
N PRO A 13 8.67 -11.05 3.40
CA PRO A 13 8.92 -11.57 4.74
C PRO A 13 10.42 -11.64 5.06
N PHE A 14 10.79 -11.33 6.31
CA PHE A 14 12.18 -11.28 6.81
C PHE A 14 13.09 -10.22 6.17
N VAL A 15 12.55 -9.31 5.36
CA VAL A 15 13.31 -8.21 4.75
C VAL A 15 12.90 -6.88 5.39
N ARG A 16 13.88 -6.03 5.67
CA ARG A 16 13.64 -4.63 6.05
C ARG A 16 14.69 -3.75 5.40
N GLY A 17 14.27 -2.67 4.78
CA GLY A 17 15.14 -1.72 4.10
C GLY A 17 14.44 -0.42 3.75
N GLY A 18 14.87 0.19 2.65
CA GLY A 18 14.42 1.53 2.26
C GLY A 18 12.91 1.64 1.98
N ALA A 19 12.29 0.57 1.48
CA ALA A 19 10.85 0.58 1.21
C ALA A 19 10.03 0.64 2.51
N GLU A 20 10.41 -0.13 3.53
CA GLU A 20 9.74 -0.12 4.83
C GLU A 20 9.95 1.21 5.55
N LEU A 21 11.17 1.75 5.52
CA LEU A 21 11.48 3.07 6.08
C LEU A 21 10.69 4.20 5.39
N LEU A 22 10.50 4.11 4.06
CA LEU A 22 9.69 5.07 3.32
C LEU A 22 8.23 5.02 3.76
N VAL A 23 7.65 3.82 3.92
CA VAL A 23 6.27 3.65 4.39
C VAL A 23 6.09 4.18 5.81
N GLU A 24 7.04 3.87 6.71
CA GLU A 24 7.06 4.39 8.09
C GLU A 24 7.10 5.93 8.09
N GLY A 25 8.03 6.53 7.35
CA GLY A 25 8.17 7.99 7.25
C GLY A 25 6.95 8.68 6.63
N LEU A 26 6.35 8.09 5.58
CA LEU A 26 5.13 8.59 4.97
C LEU A 26 3.96 8.58 5.96
N ARG A 27 3.78 7.47 6.69
CA ARG A 27 2.73 7.35 7.71
C ARG A 27 2.88 8.45 8.74
N ASP A 28 4.09 8.65 9.25
CA ASP A 28 4.36 9.61 10.32
C ASP A 28 4.17 11.05 9.83
N ALA A 29 4.60 11.37 8.60
CA ALA A 29 4.38 12.67 7.99
C ALA A 29 2.89 12.99 7.76
N LEU A 30 2.09 12.02 7.28
CA LEU A 30 0.65 12.24 7.09
C LEU A 30 -0.10 12.40 8.41
N ARG A 31 0.31 11.66 9.46
CA ARG A 31 -0.24 11.82 10.81
C ARG A 31 0.10 13.19 11.39
N ALA A 32 1.34 13.64 11.23
CA ALA A 32 1.76 14.99 11.64
C ALA A 32 0.98 16.10 10.91
N ALA A 33 0.56 15.85 9.67
CA ALA A 33 -0.32 16.73 8.90
C ALA A 33 -1.80 16.68 9.33
N GLY A 34 -2.15 15.90 10.36
CA GLY A 34 -3.50 15.83 10.93
C GLY A 34 -4.43 14.80 10.28
N HIS A 35 -3.89 13.85 9.50
CA HIS A 35 -4.68 12.74 8.93
C HIS A 35 -4.72 11.52 9.86
N SER A 36 -5.80 10.75 9.79
CA SER A 36 -5.86 9.41 10.37
C SER A 36 -5.30 8.43 9.35
N VAL A 37 -4.17 7.81 9.66
CA VAL A 37 -3.40 7.01 8.69
C VAL A 37 -3.08 5.65 9.27
N ASP A 38 -3.28 4.61 8.47
CA ASP A 38 -2.86 3.25 8.78
C ASP A 38 -2.19 2.58 7.58
N VAL A 39 -1.47 1.49 7.82
CA VAL A 39 -0.73 0.75 6.79
C VAL A 39 -1.37 -0.63 6.59
N VAL A 40 -1.81 -0.91 5.36
CA VAL A 40 -2.20 -2.26 4.94
C VAL A 40 -1.01 -2.87 4.22
N SER A 41 -0.46 -3.96 4.76
CA SER A 41 0.70 -4.63 4.18
C SER A 41 0.39 -6.08 3.86
N LEU A 42 0.50 -6.47 2.60
CA LEU A 42 0.40 -7.87 2.17
C LEU A 42 1.79 -8.47 1.97
N PRO A 43 1.99 -9.75 2.34
CA PRO A 43 3.22 -10.46 2.04
C PRO A 43 3.40 -10.65 0.53
N PHE A 44 4.64 -10.60 0.08
CA PHE A 44 5.01 -10.81 -1.31
C PHE A 44 6.32 -11.57 -1.43
N ALA A 45 6.37 -12.49 -2.39
CA ALA A 45 7.57 -13.15 -2.82
C ALA A 45 7.67 -13.01 -4.35
N TRP A 46 8.85 -12.65 -4.84
CA TRP A 46 9.09 -12.55 -6.28
C TRP A 46 9.17 -13.95 -6.93
N GLN A 47 9.55 -14.96 -6.16
CA GLN A 47 9.63 -16.35 -6.62
C GLN A 47 8.58 -17.24 -5.93
N PRO A 48 8.02 -18.22 -6.66
CA PRO A 48 8.24 -18.45 -8.09
C PRO A 48 7.45 -17.46 -8.96
N HIS A 49 8.00 -17.05 -10.13
CA HIS A 49 7.44 -15.98 -10.97
C HIS A 49 5.98 -16.23 -11.39
N GLU A 50 5.57 -17.48 -11.58
CA GLU A 50 4.19 -17.82 -11.98
C GLU A 50 3.13 -17.35 -10.96
N ARG A 51 3.52 -17.11 -9.70
CA ARG A 51 2.62 -16.66 -8.62
C ARG A 51 2.52 -15.13 -8.49
N ILE A 52 3.21 -14.38 -9.33
CA ILE A 52 3.16 -12.91 -9.33
C ILE A 52 1.72 -12.41 -9.60
N ALA A 53 1.00 -13.08 -10.51
CA ALA A 53 -0.39 -12.74 -10.81
C ALA A 53 -1.34 -12.95 -9.61
N GLU A 54 -1.13 -14.02 -8.83
CA GLU A 54 -1.89 -14.29 -7.61
C GLU A 54 -1.69 -13.17 -6.58
N SER A 55 -0.47 -12.66 -6.46
CA SER A 55 -0.15 -11.56 -5.53
C SER A 55 -0.87 -10.27 -5.92
N ALA A 56 -0.98 -9.97 -7.22
CA ALA A 56 -1.77 -8.84 -7.71
C ALA A 56 -3.29 -9.08 -7.55
N LEU A 57 -3.75 -10.31 -7.75
CA LEU A 57 -5.15 -10.70 -7.53
C LEU A 57 -5.54 -10.54 -6.05
N ALA A 58 -4.66 -10.90 -5.10
CA ALA A 58 -4.91 -10.72 -3.67
C ALA A 58 -5.28 -9.27 -3.35
N TRP A 59 -4.53 -8.29 -3.87
CA TRP A 59 -4.87 -6.87 -3.74
C TRP A 59 -6.16 -6.48 -4.44
N ARG A 60 -6.47 -7.10 -5.58
CA ARG A 60 -7.67 -6.82 -6.36
C ARG A 60 -8.95 -7.29 -5.65
N LEU A 61 -8.84 -8.31 -4.80
CA LEU A 61 -9.95 -8.89 -4.04
C LEU A 61 -10.24 -8.15 -2.74
N LEU A 62 -9.35 -7.27 -2.27
CA LEU A 62 -9.60 -6.44 -1.09
C LEU A 62 -10.56 -5.29 -1.41
N ASP A 63 -11.61 -5.16 -0.60
CA ASP A 63 -12.39 -3.92 -0.52
C ASP A 63 -11.80 -3.02 0.58
N LEU A 64 -11.17 -1.94 0.15
CA LEU A 64 -10.57 -0.94 1.02
C LEU A 64 -11.34 0.38 1.00
N THR A 65 -12.58 0.40 0.49
CA THR A 65 -13.41 1.62 0.47
C THR A 65 -13.96 1.97 1.85
N HIS A 66 -14.12 0.97 2.73
CA HIS A 66 -14.61 1.13 4.09
C HIS A 66 -13.87 0.21 5.07
N VAL A 67 -13.74 0.65 6.32
CA VAL A 67 -13.29 -0.17 7.46
C VAL A 67 -14.26 0.03 8.60
N ASN A 68 -14.92 -1.05 9.05
CA ASN A 68 -15.95 -1.03 10.09
C ASN A 68 -17.05 0.02 9.82
N ALA A 69 -17.60 0.02 8.60
CA ALA A 69 -18.61 0.97 8.11
C ALA A 69 -18.17 2.45 8.03
N VAL A 70 -16.90 2.76 8.28
CA VAL A 70 -16.36 4.11 8.10
C VAL A 70 -15.58 4.19 6.79
N PRO A 71 -15.83 5.19 5.93
CA PRO A 71 -15.15 5.30 4.65
C PRO A 71 -13.63 5.49 4.81
N VAL A 72 -12.89 4.99 3.83
CA VAL A 72 -11.50 5.33 3.57
C VAL A 72 -11.50 6.41 2.51
N ASP A 73 -10.97 7.59 2.83
CA ASP A 73 -11.02 8.73 1.92
C ASP A 73 -10.03 8.59 0.76
N GLN A 74 -8.92 7.90 1.00
CA GLN A 74 -7.82 7.77 0.04
C GLN A 74 -6.97 6.53 0.34
N VAL A 75 -6.44 5.93 -0.73
CA VAL A 75 -5.35 4.93 -0.63
C VAL A 75 -4.10 5.45 -1.34
N ILE A 76 -2.92 5.13 -0.80
CA ILE A 76 -1.62 5.42 -1.40
C ILE A 76 -0.89 4.09 -1.61
N CYS A 77 -0.69 3.70 -2.86
CA CYS A 77 -0.01 2.44 -3.22
C CYS A 77 1.46 2.71 -3.51
N THR A 78 2.37 2.00 -2.84
CA THR A 78 3.80 2.37 -2.81
C THR A 78 4.71 1.46 -3.65
N LYS A 79 4.38 0.18 -3.75
CA LYS A 79 5.21 -0.81 -4.44
C LYS A 79 4.34 -1.85 -5.13
N PHE A 80 4.78 -2.39 -6.26
CA PHE A 80 4.15 -3.57 -6.83
C PHE A 80 4.14 -4.73 -5.81
N PRO A 81 3.03 -5.47 -5.61
CA PRO A 81 1.79 -5.44 -6.39
C PRO A 81 0.64 -4.57 -5.84
N SER A 82 0.86 -3.72 -4.84
CA SER A 82 -0.20 -2.90 -4.22
C SER A 82 -0.98 -2.01 -5.19
N TYR A 83 -0.42 -1.67 -6.36
CA TYR A 83 -1.08 -0.88 -7.40
C TYR A 83 -2.39 -1.50 -7.93
N ALA A 84 -2.55 -2.82 -7.77
CA ALA A 84 -3.74 -3.54 -8.21
C ALA A 84 -5.00 -3.23 -7.39
N VAL A 85 -4.87 -2.56 -6.23
CA VAL A 85 -5.98 -2.07 -5.41
C VAL A 85 -6.98 -1.27 -6.25
N ARG A 86 -8.27 -1.49 -5.99
CA ARG A 86 -9.37 -0.67 -6.52
C ARG A 86 -9.88 0.25 -5.42
N HIS A 87 -9.78 1.55 -5.66
CA HIS A 87 -10.31 2.58 -4.77
C HIS A 87 -10.67 3.81 -5.61
N PRO A 88 -11.80 4.50 -5.35
CA PRO A 88 -12.20 5.68 -6.13
C PRO A 88 -11.18 6.82 -6.05
N ARG A 89 -10.42 6.89 -4.95
CA ARG A 89 -9.32 7.84 -4.76
C ARG A 89 -8.02 7.10 -4.48
N LYS A 90 -7.41 6.56 -5.54
CA LYS A 90 -6.10 5.90 -5.49
C LYS A 90 -5.00 6.87 -5.93
N VAL A 91 -3.94 6.96 -5.15
CA VAL A 91 -2.67 7.61 -5.52
C VAL A 91 -1.59 6.54 -5.60
N GLU A 92 -0.84 6.51 -6.68
CA GLU A 92 0.34 5.63 -6.81
C GLU A 92 1.59 6.47 -6.55
N TRP A 93 2.30 6.17 -5.46
CA TRP A 93 3.64 6.67 -5.22
C TRP A 93 4.61 5.58 -5.61
N LEU A 94 5.03 5.57 -6.87
CA LEU A 94 5.89 4.53 -7.40
C LEU A 94 7.27 4.53 -6.71
N VAL A 95 7.54 3.52 -5.88
CA VAL A 95 8.85 3.28 -5.28
C VAL A 95 9.53 2.11 -6.01
N HIS A 96 10.85 2.23 -6.23
CA HIS A 96 11.67 1.29 -7.01
C HIS A 96 11.19 1.14 -8.46
N GLN A 97 11.34 2.22 -9.23
CA GLN A 97 11.28 2.15 -10.68
C GLN A 97 12.34 1.18 -11.20
N HIS A 98 11.98 0.33 -12.17
CA HIS A 98 12.96 -0.41 -12.97
C HIS A 98 13.90 0.61 -13.63
N ARG A 99 15.16 0.63 -13.21
CA ARG A 99 16.20 1.45 -13.81
C ARG A 99 17.09 0.51 -14.63
N GLN A 100 16.94 0.56 -15.94
CA GLN A 100 17.91 0.03 -16.91
C GLN A 100 18.70 1.20 -17.48
#